data_AF-A0A496AFB1-F1
#
_entry.id   AF-A0A496AFB1-F1
#
_cell.length_a   1.000
_cell.length_b   1.000
_cell.length_c   1.000
_cell.angle_alpha   90.00
_cell.angle_beta   90.00
_cell.angle_gamma   90.00
#
_symmetry.space_group_name_H-M   'P 1'
#
loop_
_entity.id
_entity.type
_entity.pdbx_description
1 polymer ?
#
loop_
_entity_poly.entity_id
_entity_poly.type
_entity_poly.pdbx_seq_one_letter_code
_entity_poly.pdbx_strand_id
1 'polypeptide(L)'
;MLVFQTRLAIAMTLIFTCLMTTAVFAQVQKPDYIGGPWLYTAIPCEETPCDEVQALEIDFFSQFTGKLADENALASGQAKPKEILFLGGRLTWQAGFLGGRGIIFTTNIGDLVDGVELNPAGYANAVFYGLIVLNAEKALNATMHLGYSAVAKIWLNGDVVYESKERMWADAENMSQRFFVPLKRGKNLLMAKVGEGIGWNLFVGINANFRISYQIKSGKIIPDDSLPVKPVASNVSTRWASLKMKK
;
A
#
# COMPACT_ATOMS: atom_id res chain seq x y z
N MET A 1 -10.19 57.29 -49.56
CA MET A 1 -8.96 56.60 -49.11
C MET A 1 -8.96 56.35 -47.60
N LEU A 2 -10.06 55.82 -47.04
CA LEU A 2 -10.19 55.56 -45.58
C LEU A 2 -10.73 54.16 -45.25
N VAL A 3 -11.22 53.42 -46.26
CA VAL A 3 -11.86 52.10 -46.09
C VAL A 3 -10.85 50.95 -46.19
N PHE A 4 -9.65 51.21 -46.74
CA PHE A 4 -8.63 50.18 -46.96
C PHE A 4 -7.73 49.94 -45.74
N GLN A 5 -7.61 50.90 -44.81
CA GLN A 5 -6.75 50.72 -43.62
C GLN A 5 -7.42 49.95 -42.48
N THR A 6 -8.74 49.93 -42.42
CA THR A 6 -9.50 49.24 -41.36
C THR A 6 -9.53 47.72 -41.53
N ARG A 7 -9.37 47.21 -42.76
CA ARG A 7 -9.40 45.76 -43.02
C ARG A 7 -8.06 45.06 -42.73
N LEU A 8 -6.95 45.79 -42.74
CA LEU A 8 -5.62 45.24 -42.43
C LEU A 8 -5.39 45.06 -40.92
N ALA A 9 -5.91 45.99 -40.10
CA ALA A 9 -5.78 45.93 -38.64
C ALA A 9 -6.60 44.80 -38.00
N ILE A 10 -7.77 44.47 -38.56
CA ILE A 10 -8.63 43.39 -38.07
C ILE A 10 -8.01 42.01 -38.41
N ALA A 11 -7.37 41.88 -39.57
CA ALA A 11 -6.72 40.63 -39.97
C ALA A 11 -5.46 40.33 -39.13
N MET A 12 -4.67 41.34 -38.76
CA MET A 12 -3.49 41.14 -37.89
C MET A 12 -3.84 40.79 -36.45
N THR A 13 -4.97 41.31 -35.93
CA THR A 13 -5.39 41.04 -34.55
C THR A 13 -5.89 39.59 -34.39
N LEU A 14 -6.56 39.05 -35.42
CA LEU A 14 -7.02 37.66 -35.44
C LEU A 14 -5.88 36.63 -35.56
N ILE A 15 -4.79 36.97 -36.25
CA ILE A 15 -3.61 36.10 -36.38
C ILE A 15 -2.81 36.06 -35.07
N PHE A 16 -2.77 37.16 -34.31
CA PHE A 16 -2.07 37.18 -33.02
C PHE A 16 -2.85 36.48 -31.89
N THR A 17 -4.18 36.45 -31.93
CA THR A 17 -4.98 35.62 -31.00
C THR A 17 -4.92 34.13 -31.31
N CYS A 18 -4.61 33.74 -32.54
CA CYS A 18 -4.55 32.32 -32.95
C CYS A 18 -3.20 31.66 -32.61
N LEU A 19 -2.15 32.45 -32.37
CA LEU A 19 -0.82 31.97 -31.95
C LEU A 19 -0.66 31.80 -30.42
N MET A 20 -1.67 32.17 -29.64
CA MET A 20 -1.71 31.95 -28.18
C MET A 20 -2.61 30.77 -27.78
N THR A 21 -2.99 29.92 -28.72
CA THR A 21 -3.69 28.66 -28.45
C THR A 21 -2.70 27.50 -28.51
N THR A 22 -2.73 26.66 -27.47
CA THR A 22 -1.92 25.45 -27.22
C THR A 22 -0.69 25.60 -26.33
N ALA A 23 -0.78 26.40 -25.25
CA ALA A 23 -0.28 25.85 -23.99
C ALA A 23 -1.19 24.67 -23.63
N VAL A 24 -0.90 23.49 -24.20
CA VAL A 24 -1.44 22.23 -23.73
C VAL A 24 -0.94 22.14 -22.29
N PHE A 25 -1.79 22.47 -21.33
CA PHE A 25 -1.64 21.94 -19.99
C PHE A 25 -1.70 20.43 -20.17
N ALA A 26 -0.53 19.80 -20.30
CA ALA A 26 -0.40 18.40 -20.00
C ALA A 26 -0.76 18.32 -18.51
N GLN A 27 -2.05 18.09 -18.22
CA GLN A 27 -2.43 17.53 -16.94
C GLN A 27 -1.58 16.28 -16.84
N VAL A 28 -0.56 16.31 -15.97
CA VAL A 28 0.22 15.13 -15.64
C VAL A 28 -0.79 14.11 -15.18
N GLN A 29 -1.06 13.10 -16.02
CA GLN A 29 -1.99 12.05 -15.67
C GLN A 29 -1.39 11.32 -14.49
N LYS A 30 -2.01 11.56 -13.34
CA LYS A 30 -1.65 11.00 -12.04
C LYS A 30 -1.67 9.45 -12.17
N PRO A 31 -0.62 8.71 -11.74
CA PRO A 31 -0.57 7.26 -11.94
C PRO A 31 -1.75 6.53 -11.29
N ASP A 32 -2.21 5.45 -11.91
CA ASP A 32 -3.19 4.56 -11.28
C ASP A 32 -2.60 3.94 -10.01
N TYR A 33 -3.46 3.73 -9.01
CA TYR A 33 -3.08 3.15 -7.72
C TYR A 33 -3.98 1.96 -7.36
N ILE A 34 -3.48 1.12 -6.48
CA ILE A 34 -4.14 -0.07 -5.96
C ILE A 34 -5.03 0.35 -4.78
N GLY A 35 -6.28 0.68 -5.07
CA GLY A 35 -7.26 1.06 -4.03
C GLY A 35 -7.67 -0.09 -3.11
N GLY A 36 -7.45 -1.35 -3.54
CA GLY A 36 -7.70 -2.52 -2.72
C GLY A 36 -8.74 -3.48 -3.29
N PRO A 37 -9.32 -4.36 -2.46
CA PRO A 37 -9.29 -4.26 -1.00
C PRO A 37 -7.93 -4.62 -0.41
N TRP A 38 -7.53 -3.95 0.66
CA TRP A 38 -6.36 -4.25 1.49
C TRP A 38 -6.79 -4.98 2.75
N LEU A 39 -6.01 -5.98 3.15
CA LEU A 39 -6.09 -6.57 4.48
C LEU A 39 -5.17 -5.79 5.41
N TYR A 40 -5.69 -5.19 6.47
CA TYR A 40 -4.91 -4.26 7.26
C TYR A 40 -5.13 -4.36 8.77
N THR A 41 -4.19 -3.80 9.51
CA THR A 41 -4.29 -3.50 10.94
C THR A 41 -3.48 -2.25 11.24
N ALA A 42 -3.79 -1.57 12.34
CA ALA A 42 -2.97 -0.49 12.88
C ALA A 42 -2.47 -0.87 14.27
N ILE A 43 -1.20 -0.60 14.55
CA ILE A 43 -0.53 -0.92 15.81
C ILE A 43 0.03 0.37 16.39
N PRO A 44 -0.26 0.73 17.65
CA PRO A 44 0.31 1.92 18.27
C PRO A 44 1.82 1.79 18.42
N CYS A 45 2.56 2.89 18.26
CA CYS A 45 3.95 2.95 18.71
C CYS A 45 3.98 3.48 20.15
N GLU A 46 4.61 2.75 21.07
CA GLU A 46 4.65 3.15 22.48
C GLU A 46 5.78 4.14 22.78
N GLU A 47 7.01 3.83 22.35
CA GLU A 47 8.21 4.58 22.76
C GLU A 47 8.80 5.48 21.66
N THR A 48 8.61 5.12 20.40
CA THR A 48 9.16 5.83 19.24
C THR A 48 8.04 6.46 18.43
N PRO A 49 8.13 7.73 18.02
CA PRO A 49 7.17 8.31 17.09
C PRO A 49 7.13 7.52 15.78
N CYS A 50 5.94 7.11 15.34
CA CYS A 50 5.79 6.28 14.14
C CYS A 50 6.14 7.02 12.85
N ASP A 51 6.17 8.35 12.88
CA ASP A 51 6.52 9.21 11.74
C ASP A 51 8.04 9.40 11.53
N GLU A 52 8.87 8.78 12.38
CA GLU A 52 10.33 8.80 12.28
C GLU A 52 10.89 7.58 11.52
N VAL A 53 12.02 7.77 10.83
CA VAL A 53 12.65 6.70 10.02
C VAL A 53 13.04 5.50 10.89
N GLN A 54 13.42 5.75 12.15
CA GLN A 54 13.77 4.75 13.14
C GLN A 54 12.60 3.77 13.41
N ALA A 55 11.36 4.22 13.26
CA ALA A 55 10.18 3.37 13.42
C ALA A 55 10.13 2.24 12.37
N LEU A 56 10.79 2.39 11.22
CA LEU A 56 10.82 1.36 10.18
C LEU A 56 11.69 0.15 10.56
N GLU A 57 12.68 0.36 11.44
CA GLU A 57 13.57 -0.69 11.96
C GLU A 57 12.95 -1.45 13.14
N ILE A 58 11.91 -0.88 13.76
CA ILE A 58 11.22 -1.50 14.89
C ILE A 58 10.15 -2.45 14.37
N ASP A 59 10.27 -3.73 14.68
CA ASP A 59 9.23 -4.71 14.38
C ASP A 59 8.06 -4.59 15.39
N PHE A 60 7.20 -3.59 15.17
CA PHE A 60 6.01 -3.36 16.00
C PHE A 60 5.05 -4.55 15.95
N PHE A 61 5.03 -5.30 14.84
CA PHE A 61 4.20 -6.49 14.71
C PHE A 61 4.64 -7.59 15.68
N SER A 62 5.94 -7.87 15.75
CA SER A 62 6.53 -8.82 16.69
C SER A 62 6.37 -8.36 18.13
N GLN A 63 6.57 -7.06 18.42
CA GLN A 63 6.34 -6.52 19.76
C GLN A 63 4.88 -6.70 20.18
N PHE A 64 3.94 -6.26 19.34
CA PHE A 64 2.51 -6.33 19.63
C PHE A 64 1.99 -7.77 19.77
N THR A 65 2.51 -8.69 18.97
CA THR A 65 2.11 -10.10 19.02
C THR A 65 2.86 -10.91 20.09
N GLY A 66 3.74 -10.29 20.89
CA GLY A 66 4.54 -11.02 21.88
C GLY A 66 5.50 -12.03 21.24
N LYS A 67 6.05 -11.70 20.07
CA LYS A 67 6.98 -12.50 19.26
C LYS A 67 6.38 -13.79 18.67
N LEU A 68 5.06 -13.87 18.55
CA LEU A 68 4.40 -14.99 17.87
C LEU A 68 4.71 -15.02 16.36
N ALA A 69 4.84 -13.85 15.75
CA ALA A 69 5.24 -13.67 14.36
C ALA A 69 5.94 -12.32 14.20
N ASP A 70 6.81 -12.21 13.20
CA ASP A 70 7.55 -11.01 12.86
C ASP A 70 7.11 -10.45 11.49
N GLU A 71 7.57 -9.25 11.15
CA GLU A 71 7.27 -8.59 9.87
C GLU A 71 7.69 -9.44 8.68
N ASN A 72 8.79 -10.19 8.78
CA ASN A 72 9.29 -11.04 7.69
C ASN A 72 8.40 -12.26 7.45
N ALA A 73 7.94 -12.90 8.53
CA ALA A 73 6.99 -14.01 8.48
C ALA A 73 5.66 -13.56 7.88
N LEU A 74 5.21 -12.35 8.21
CA LEU A 74 4.02 -11.73 7.65
C LEU A 74 4.21 -11.39 6.15
N ALA A 75 5.29 -10.69 5.79
CA ALA A 75 5.60 -10.26 4.43
C ALA A 75 5.84 -11.42 3.45
N SER A 76 6.30 -12.57 3.95
CA SER A 76 6.54 -13.78 3.17
C SER A 76 5.34 -14.74 3.13
N GLY A 77 4.25 -14.41 3.83
CA GLY A 77 3.05 -15.25 3.91
C GLY A 77 3.19 -16.50 4.78
N GLN A 78 4.27 -16.61 5.57
CA GLN A 78 4.47 -17.69 6.55
C GLN A 78 3.51 -17.56 7.73
N ALA A 79 3.31 -16.33 8.22
CA ALA A 79 2.32 -16.02 9.24
C ALA A 79 1.02 -15.56 8.56
N LYS A 80 -0.07 -16.29 8.79
CA LYS A 80 -1.37 -15.90 8.21
C LYS A 80 -2.14 -15.00 9.18
N PRO A 81 -2.69 -13.88 8.73
CA PRO A 81 -3.58 -13.03 9.53
C PRO A 81 -4.69 -13.77 10.28
N LYS A 82 -5.27 -14.83 9.69
CA LYS A 82 -6.29 -15.69 10.33
C LYS A 82 -5.73 -16.61 11.44
N GLU A 83 -4.45 -16.92 11.38
CA GLU A 83 -3.74 -17.76 12.36
C GLU A 83 -3.17 -16.88 13.49
N ILE A 84 -2.98 -15.58 13.22
CA ILE A 84 -2.62 -14.55 14.19
C ILE A 84 -3.91 -14.03 14.85
N LEU A 85 -4.56 -14.94 15.57
CA LEU A 85 -5.76 -14.70 16.36
C LEU A 85 -5.45 -15.16 17.78
N PHE A 86 -4.76 -14.35 18.61
CA PHE A 86 -4.75 -14.44 20.10
C PHE A 86 -3.62 -13.60 20.74
N LEU A 87 -3.67 -13.03 21.96
CA LEU A 87 -4.41 -13.27 23.22
C LEU A 87 -4.73 -11.92 23.89
N GLY A 88 -5.92 -11.74 24.47
CA GLY A 88 -6.16 -10.69 25.50
C GLY A 88 -6.63 -9.30 25.05
N GLY A 89 -6.67 -8.96 23.75
CA GLY A 89 -7.14 -7.63 23.34
C GLY A 89 -6.79 -7.22 21.90
N ARG A 90 -7.41 -7.89 20.92
CA ARG A 90 -7.74 -7.42 19.55
C ARG A 90 -6.64 -6.74 18.70
N LEU A 91 -5.64 -7.50 18.20
CA LEU A 91 -5.21 -7.25 16.82
C LEU A 91 -6.34 -7.76 15.90
N THR A 92 -7.14 -6.85 15.33
CA THR A 92 -8.22 -7.25 14.42
C THR A 92 -7.82 -6.89 13.00
N TRP A 93 -7.46 -7.91 12.23
CA TRP A 93 -7.28 -7.76 10.80
C TRP A 93 -8.60 -7.41 10.11
N GLN A 94 -8.57 -6.35 9.32
CA GLN A 94 -9.71 -5.76 8.65
C GLN A 94 -9.52 -5.77 7.16
N ALA A 95 -10.61 -5.67 6.41
CA ALA A 95 -10.52 -5.51 4.98
C ALA A 95 -11.21 -4.21 4.57
N GLY A 96 -10.53 -3.39 3.76
CA GLY A 96 -11.12 -2.16 3.27
C GLY A 96 -10.34 -1.57 2.11
N PHE A 97 -10.82 -0.44 1.61
CA PHE A 97 -10.29 0.20 0.42
C PHE A 97 -9.62 1.50 0.83
N LEU A 98 -8.37 1.70 0.38
CA LEU A 98 -7.73 2.98 0.49
C LEU A 98 -8.44 3.95 -0.45
N GLY A 99 -8.99 5.01 0.11
CA GLY A 99 -9.70 6.05 -0.61
C GLY A 99 -8.87 6.70 -1.72
N GLY A 100 -9.60 7.29 -2.66
CA GLY A 100 -9.02 8.05 -3.76
C GLY A 100 -8.50 9.41 -3.35
N ARG A 101 -7.92 10.09 -4.34
CA ARG A 101 -7.30 11.40 -4.20
C ARG A 101 -8.37 12.46 -3.93
N GLY A 102 -8.25 13.17 -2.81
CA GLY A 102 -9.08 14.30 -2.44
C GLY A 102 -8.68 15.58 -3.17
N ILE A 103 -9.53 16.62 -3.06
CA ILE A 103 -9.30 17.90 -3.74
C ILE A 103 -8.38 18.83 -2.93
N ILE A 104 -8.32 18.66 -1.60
CA ILE A 104 -7.67 19.64 -0.70
C ILE A 104 -6.69 18.96 0.26
N PHE A 105 -7.03 17.81 0.83
CA PHE A 105 -6.12 16.93 1.60
C PHE A 105 -6.67 15.50 1.58
N THR A 106 -5.78 14.50 1.49
CA THR A 106 -6.16 13.08 1.59
C THR A 106 -5.58 12.48 2.87
N THR A 107 -6.33 11.60 3.53
CA THR A 107 -5.89 10.82 4.69
C THR A 107 -6.39 9.38 4.55
N ASN A 108 -6.03 8.72 3.45
CA ASN A 108 -6.70 7.48 3.05
C ASN A 108 -6.45 6.30 3.99
N ILE A 109 -5.37 6.30 4.76
CA ILE A 109 -5.17 5.34 5.86
C ILE A 109 -5.97 5.79 7.07
N GLY A 110 -5.88 7.06 7.47
CA GLY A 110 -6.62 7.58 8.62
C GLY A 110 -8.13 7.33 8.49
N ASP A 111 -8.72 7.67 7.34
CA ASP A 111 -10.15 7.42 7.05
C ASP A 111 -10.51 5.93 7.12
N LEU A 112 -9.61 5.06 6.65
CA LEU A 112 -9.79 3.62 6.66
C LEU A 112 -9.74 3.05 8.08
N VAL A 113 -8.82 3.53 8.90
CA VAL A 113 -8.55 3.03 10.24
C VAL A 113 -9.53 3.62 11.28
N ASP A 114 -9.85 4.91 11.19
CA ASP A 114 -10.81 5.61 12.07
C ASP A 114 -12.26 5.19 11.80
N GLY A 115 -12.54 4.73 10.57
CA GLY A 115 -13.83 4.17 10.20
C GLY A 115 -14.17 2.87 10.93
N VAL A 116 -13.27 2.33 11.76
CA VAL A 116 -13.51 1.09 12.50
C VAL A 116 -13.10 1.18 13.96
N GLU A 117 -13.86 0.50 14.84
CA GLU A 117 -13.61 0.37 16.28
C GLU A 117 -12.39 -0.51 16.60
N LEU A 118 -11.24 -0.22 15.98
CA LEU A 118 -9.98 -0.87 16.29
C LEU A 118 -9.29 -0.23 17.51
N ASN A 119 -9.45 1.08 17.70
CA ASN A 119 -9.01 1.81 18.89
C ASN A 119 -9.97 2.97 19.21
N PRO A 120 -10.76 2.90 20.32
CA PRO A 120 -11.68 3.96 20.72
C PRO A 120 -11.01 5.30 21.06
N ALA A 121 -9.70 5.31 21.33
CA ALA A 121 -8.93 6.51 21.65
C ALA A 121 -8.38 7.25 20.41
N GLY A 122 -8.62 6.72 19.20
CA GLY A 122 -8.03 7.20 17.96
C GLY A 122 -6.60 6.69 17.73
N TYR A 123 -6.10 6.82 16.50
CA TYR A 123 -4.76 6.41 16.12
C TYR A 123 -3.81 7.60 16.02
N ALA A 124 -3.59 8.29 17.14
CA ALA A 124 -2.43 9.15 17.27
C ALA A 124 -1.20 8.26 17.52
N ASN A 125 -0.16 8.40 16.70
CA ASN A 125 1.08 7.64 16.81
C ASN A 125 0.91 6.12 16.61
N ALA A 126 0.54 5.70 15.40
CA ALA A 126 0.44 4.29 15.02
C ALA A 126 1.14 3.94 13.71
N VAL A 127 1.43 2.66 13.50
CA VAL A 127 1.86 2.12 12.20
C VAL A 127 0.73 1.32 11.56
N PHE A 128 0.51 1.57 10.28
CA PHE A 128 -0.40 0.82 9.44
C PHE A 128 0.36 -0.34 8.83
N TYR A 129 -0.18 -1.55 8.94
CA TYR A 129 0.26 -2.70 8.17
C TYR A 129 -0.85 -3.07 7.19
N GLY A 130 -0.55 -3.00 5.89
CA GLY A 130 -1.46 -3.40 4.82
C GLY A 130 -0.87 -4.54 3.99
N LEU A 131 -1.68 -5.55 3.70
CA LEU A 131 -1.35 -6.68 2.83
C LEU A 131 -2.31 -6.74 1.66
N ILE A 132 -1.77 -7.09 0.50
CA ILE A 132 -2.55 -7.37 -0.71
C ILE A 132 -1.86 -8.41 -1.58
N VAL A 133 -2.64 -9.28 -2.21
CA VAL A 133 -2.10 -10.35 -3.07
C VAL A 133 -2.44 -10.06 -4.52
N LEU A 134 -1.40 -9.81 -5.29
CA LEU A 134 -1.45 -9.49 -6.71
C LEU A 134 -1.19 -10.76 -7.53
N ASN A 135 -2.19 -11.24 -8.26
CA ASN A 135 -2.06 -12.36 -9.17
C ASN A 135 -1.71 -11.88 -10.57
N ALA A 136 -0.42 -11.88 -10.91
CA ALA A 136 0.10 -11.41 -12.18
C ALA A 136 0.02 -12.49 -13.26
N GLU A 137 -0.39 -12.12 -14.47
CA GLU A 137 -0.58 -13.08 -15.58
C GLU A 137 0.74 -13.68 -16.09
N LYS A 138 1.84 -12.94 -15.93
CA LYS A 138 3.20 -13.33 -16.31
C LYS A 138 4.22 -12.80 -15.30
N ALA A 139 5.41 -13.38 -15.29
CA ALA A 139 6.54 -12.79 -14.59
C ALA A 139 7.05 -11.59 -15.37
N LEU A 140 7.31 -10.47 -14.70
CA LEU A 140 7.91 -9.29 -15.32
C LEU A 140 8.61 -8.42 -14.26
N ASN A 141 9.57 -7.61 -14.72
CA ASN A 141 10.07 -6.49 -13.93
C ASN A 141 9.16 -5.28 -14.19
N ALA A 142 8.38 -4.87 -13.19
CA ALA A 142 7.37 -3.81 -13.31
C ALA A 142 7.86 -2.53 -12.63
N THR A 143 7.47 -1.37 -13.14
CA THR A 143 7.68 -0.11 -12.43
C THR A 143 6.63 0.02 -11.33
N MET A 144 7.06 0.15 -10.08
CA MET A 144 6.23 0.57 -8.96
C MET A 144 6.31 2.10 -8.82
N HIS A 145 5.15 2.71 -8.68
CA HIS A 145 4.96 4.10 -8.32
C HIS A 145 4.46 4.14 -6.87
N LEU A 146 5.12 4.90 -6.02
CA LEU A 146 4.83 4.92 -4.60
C LEU A 146 4.73 6.37 -4.11
N GLY A 147 3.73 6.62 -3.28
CA GLY A 147 3.62 7.81 -2.45
C GLY A 147 3.03 7.46 -1.10
N TYR A 148 3.48 8.14 -0.07
CA TYR A 148 3.12 7.90 1.32
C TYR A 148 3.36 9.17 2.13
N SER A 149 2.77 9.22 3.32
CA SER A 149 3.05 10.27 4.31
C SER A 149 4.03 9.76 5.35
N ALA A 150 4.85 10.67 5.89
CA ALA A 150 5.88 10.39 6.89
C ALA A 150 6.91 9.35 6.45
N VAL A 151 6.74 8.08 6.80
CA VAL A 151 7.73 7.02 6.53
C VAL A 151 7.03 5.75 6.08
N ALA A 152 7.70 4.99 5.20
CA ALA A 152 7.15 3.76 4.67
C ALA A 152 8.22 2.70 4.40
N LYS A 153 7.83 1.44 4.60
CA LYS A 153 8.58 0.25 4.20
C LYS A 153 7.66 -0.69 3.45
N ILE A 154 8.12 -1.15 2.30
CA ILE A 154 7.33 -1.98 1.39
C ILE A 154 8.08 -3.28 1.13
N TRP A 155 7.37 -4.39 1.27
CA TRP A 155 7.87 -5.72 0.97
C TRP A 155 7.10 -6.32 -0.21
N LEU A 156 7.79 -7.07 -1.05
CA LEU A 156 7.21 -7.91 -2.08
C LEU A 156 7.73 -9.34 -1.91
N ASN A 157 6.83 -10.29 -1.68
CA ASN A 157 7.14 -11.70 -1.50
C ASN A 157 8.17 -11.99 -0.37
N GLY A 158 8.15 -11.15 0.67
CA GLY A 158 9.05 -11.20 1.82
C GLY A 158 10.33 -10.37 1.68
N ASP A 159 10.63 -9.83 0.51
CA ASP A 159 11.83 -9.02 0.28
C ASP A 159 11.49 -7.53 0.39
N VAL A 160 12.27 -6.75 1.14
CA VAL A 160 12.11 -5.28 1.19
C VAL A 160 12.46 -4.71 -0.18
N VAL A 161 11.49 -4.06 -0.81
CA VAL A 161 11.65 -3.40 -2.12
C VAL A 161 11.72 -1.88 -2.01
N TYR A 162 11.30 -1.33 -0.88
CA TYR A 162 11.41 0.08 -0.58
C TYR A 162 11.47 0.32 0.92
N GLU A 163 12.29 1.29 1.31
CA GLU A 163 12.36 1.81 2.67
C GLU A 163 12.73 3.28 2.60
N SER A 164 11.93 4.13 3.25
CA SER A 164 12.18 5.57 3.28
C SER A 164 13.42 5.88 4.11
N LYS A 165 14.31 6.71 3.57
CA LYS A 165 15.55 7.14 4.26
C LYS A 165 15.38 8.43 5.07
N GLU A 166 14.28 9.12 4.83
CA GLU A 166 13.92 10.38 5.46
C GLU A 166 12.40 10.46 5.59
N ARG A 167 11.94 11.34 6.46
CA ARG A 167 10.53 11.64 6.61
C ARG A 167 10.04 12.46 5.41
N MET A 168 8.89 12.09 4.87
CA MET A 168 8.21 12.75 3.78
C MET A 168 7.05 13.60 4.29
N TRP A 169 7.04 14.88 3.91
CA TRP A 169 5.93 15.82 4.13
C TRP A 169 5.23 16.24 2.84
N ALA A 170 5.67 15.69 1.69
CA ALA A 170 5.19 16.06 0.37
C ALA A 170 3.86 15.36 0.03
N ASP A 171 3.19 15.85 -1.01
CA ASP A 171 1.94 15.30 -1.53
C ASP A 171 2.11 13.84 -2.01
N ALA A 172 1.69 12.90 -1.15
CA ALA A 172 1.72 11.46 -1.37
C ALA A 172 0.98 11.05 -2.65
N GLU A 173 -0.02 11.83 -3.08
CA GLU A 173 -0.80 11.47 -4.26
C GLU A 173 0.05 11.45 -5.52
N ASN A 174 1.07 12.30 -5.63
CA ASN A 174 1.86 12.37 -6.86
C ASN A 174 2.70 11.12 -7.13
N MET A 175 2.79 10.20 -6.16
CA MET A 175 3.51 8.92 -6.28
C MET A 175 4.90 9.11 -6.90
N SER A 176 5.64 10.05 -6.31
CA SER A 176 6.91 10.55 -6.84
C SER A 176 8.02 9.50 -6.82
N GLN A 177 7.92 8.52 -5.92
CA GLN A 177 8.89 7.45 -5.81
C GLN A 177 8.63 6.43 -6.93
N ARG A 178 9.70 6.07 -7.66
CA ARG A 178 9.62 5.15 -8.79
C ARG A 178 10.80 4.20 -8.75
N PHE A 179 10.53 2.90 -8.78
CA PHE A 179 11.55 1.85 -8.78
C PHE A 179 11.02 0.58 -9.43
N PHE A 180 11.91 -0.33 -9.77
CA PHE A 180 11.55 -1.60 -10.39
C PHE A 180 11.32 -2.68 -9.34
N VAL A 181 10.29 -3.50 -9.55
CA VAL A 181 9.97 -4.65 -8.70
C VAL A 181 9.78 -5.92 -9.53
N PRO A 182 10.32 -7.08 -9.08
CA PRO A 182 10.18 -8.33 -9.80
C PRO A 182 8.86 -9.02 -9.43
N LEU A 183 7.87 -8.97 -10.33
CA LEU A 183 6.65 -9.77 -10.20
C LEU A 183 6.90 -11.19 -10.73
N LYS A 184 6.45 -12.18 -9.97
CA LYS A 184 6.36 -13.58 -10.41
C LYS A 184 5.03 -13.79 -11.11
N ARG A 185 4.97 -14.74 -12.05
CA ARG A 185 3.68 -15.24 -12.56
C ARG A 185 2.91 -15.85 -11.39
N GLY A 186 1.62 -15.55 -11.27
CA GLY A 186 0.80 -16.01 -10.15
C GLY A 186 0.76 -15.00 -9.00
N LYS A 187 0.52 -15.52 -7.80
CA LYS A 187 0.33 -14.74 -6.55
C LYS A 187 1.64 -14.07 -6.12
N ASN A 188 1.58 -12.77 -5.86
CA ASN A 188 2.62 -11.96 -5.26
C ASN A 188 2.06 -11.25 -4.03
N LEU A 189 2.68 -11.41 -2.87
CA LEU A 189 2.26 -10.73 -1.65
C LEU A 189 2.97 -9.39 -1.55
N LEU A 190 2.21 -8.31 -1.58
CA LEU A 190 2.69 -6.97 -1.29
C LEU A 190 2.27 -6.63 0.14
N MET A 191 3.24 -6.22 0.95
CA MET A 191 3.01 -5.70 2.30
C MET A 191 3.56 -4.29 2.40
N ALA A 192 2.83 -3.42 3.09
CA ALA A 192 3.22 -2.05 3.38
C ALA A 192 3.15 -1.80 4.88
N LYS A 193 4.17 -1.14 5.41
CA LYS A 193 4.21 -0.52 6.73
C LYS A 193 4.29 0.99 6.52
N VAL A 194 3.38 1.75 7.14
CA VAL A 194 3.36 3.21 7.02
C VAL A 194 3.14 3.84 8.40
N GLY A 195 4.05 4.72 8.78
CA GLY A 195 3.95 5.50 10.02
C GLY A 195 2.85 6.56 9.93
N GLU A 196 2.06 6.71 10.98
CA GLU A 196 1.09 7.79 11.11
C GLU A 196 1.81 9.13 11.21
N GLY A 197 1.39 10.06 10.36
CA GLY A 197 1.84 11.44 10.32
C GLY A 197 0.80 12.28 9.59
N ILE A 198 1.10 13.55 9.34
CA ILE A 198 0.14 14.49 8.73
C ILE A 198 -0.43 13.92 7.41
N GLY A 199 -1.75 13.72 7.39
CA GLY A 199 -2.47 13.13 6.26
C GLY A 199 -2.03 11.69 5.99
N TRP A 200 -2.07 10.81 6.98
CA TRP A 200 -1.63 9.41 6.90
C TRP A 200 -2.12 8.71 5.62
N ASN A 201 -1.21 8.53 4.66
CA ASN A 201 -1.54 8.11 3.30
C ASN A 201 -0.64 6.98 2.79
N LEU A 202 -1.20 6.16 1.90
CA LEU A 202 -0.47 5.26 1.04
C LEU A 202 -1.10 5.20 -0.36
N PHE A 203 -0.27 5.38 -1.37
CA PHE A 203 -0.61 5.19 -2.78
C PHE A 203 0.45 4.29 -3.41
N VAL A 204 0.04 3.09 -3.82
CA VAL A 204 0.90 2.15 -4.54
C VAL A 204 0.32 1.88 -5.91
N GLY A 205 1.10 2.04 -6.96
CA GLY A 205 0.74 1.70 -8.33
C GLY A 205 1.81 0.78 -8.91
N ILE A 206 1.41 -0.20 -9.70
CA ILE A 206 2.36 -1.09 -10.38
C ILE A 206 1.95 -1.17 -11.85
N ASN A 207 2.88 -0.83 -12.74
CA ASN A 207 2.65 -0.87 -14.18
C ASN A 207 2.72 -2.33 -14.69
N ALA A 208 1.68 -3.10 -14.38
CA ALA A 208 1.54 -4.51 -14.75
C ALA A 208 0.06 -4.93 -14.77
N ASN A 209 -0.26 -5.97 -15.55
CA ASN A 209 -1.57 -6.62 -15.50
C ASN A 209 -1.58 -7.66 -14.37
N PHE A 210 -2.47 -7.46 -13.40
CA PHE A 210 -2.73 -8.40 -12.31
C PHE A 210 -4.18 -8.33 -11.86
N ARG A 211 -4.60 -9.33 -11.10
CA ARG A 211 -5.88 -9.34 -10.37
C ARG A 211 -5.61 -9.43 -8.88
N ILE A 212 -6.45 -8.81 -8.07
CA ILE A 212 -6.37 -9.01 -6.61
C ILE A 212 -6.94 -10.39 -6.29
N SER A 213 -6.21 -11.20 -5.51
CA SER A 213 -6.46 -12.64 -5.36
C SER A 213 -7.03 -13.07 -4.01
N TYR A 214 -7.96 -12.29 -3.45
CA TYR A 214 -8.86 -12.77 -2.41
C TYR A 214 -10.24 -12.14 -2.58
N GLN A 215 -11.27 -12.85 -2.14
CA GLN A 215 -12.65 -12.38 -2.17
C GLN A 215 -13.06 -11.91 -0.78
N ILE A 216 -13.73 -10.77 -0.69
CA ILE A 216 -14.43 -10.33 0.51
C ILE A 216 -15.91 -10.60 0.32
N LYS A 217 -16.53 -11.30 1.27
CA LYS A 217 -17.99 -11.49 1.31
C LYS A 217 -18.49 -11.02 2.66
N SER A 218 -19.38 -10.03 2.63
CA SER A 218 -20.00 -9.45 3.83
C SER A 218 -18.99 -8.95 4.86
N GLY A 219 -17.97 -8.19 4.41
CA GLY A 219 -16.92 -7.63 5.28
C GLY A 219 -15.95 -8.67 5.86
N LYS A 220 -16.08 -9.94 5.48
CA LYS A 220 -15.19 -11.02 5.89
C LYS A 220 -14.37 -11.49 4.70
N ILE A 221 -13.09 -11.71 4.93
CA ILE A 221 -12.21 -12.40 3.99
C ILE A 221 -12.80 -13.80 3.81
N ILE A 222 -13.16 -14.16 2.58
CA ILE A 222 -13.35 -15.57 2.25
C ILE A 222 -11.94 -16.14 2.17
N PRO A 223 -11.56 -17.10 3.02
CA PRO A 223 -10.28 -17.77 2.90
C PRO A 223 -10.26 -18.50 1.55
N ASP A 224 -9.55 -17.93 0.59
CA ASP A 224 -8.83 -18.72 -0.40
C ASP A 224 -7.45 -18.98 0.21
N ASP A 225 -6.80 -20.09 -0.12
CA ASP A 225 -5.40 -20.35 0.22
C ASP A 225 -4.48 -19.43 -0.63
N SER A 226 -4.75 -18.13 -0.57
CA SER A 226 -4.27 -17.13 -1.52
C SER A 226 -3.09 -16.31 -1.07
N LEU A 227 -2.70 -16.42 0.20
CA LEU A 227 -1.38 -15.95 0.58
C LEU A 227 -0.34 -16.90 -0.04
N PRO A 228 0.59 -16.40 -0.88
CA PRO A 228 1.62 -17.23 -1.46
C PRO A 228 2.51 -17.79 -0.35
N VAL A 229 2.50 -19.12 -0.19
CA VAL A 229 3.42 -19.81 0.71
C VAL A 229 4.73 -20.02 -0.04
N LYS A 230 5.86 -19.50 0.45
CA LYS A 230 7.17 -20.07 0.06
C LYS A 230 7.16 -21.53 0.51
N PRO A 231 7.32 -22.54 -0.38
CA PRO A 231 7.52 -23.89 0.09
C PRO A 231 8.81 -23.90 0.91
N VAL A 232 8.68 -24.06 2.23
CA VAL A 232 9.83 -24.34 3.08
C VAL A 232 10.34 -25.70 2.63
N ALA A 233 11.63 -25.80 2.27
CA ALA A 233 12.29 -27.09 2.17
C ALA A 233 12.24 -27.71 3.59
N SER A 234 11.21 -28.52 3.86
CA SER A 234 11.01 -29.10 5.16
C SER A 234 11.98 -30.27 5.32
N ASN A 235 13.06 -30.05 6.05
CA ASN A 235 13.78 -31.15 6.71
C ASN A 235 13.05 -31.59 8.01
N VAL A 236 11.83 -31.11 8.23
CA VAL A 236 10.99 -31.49 9.36
C VAL A 236 10.25 -32.77 8.98
N SER A 237 10.81 -33.93 9.35
CA SER A 237 10.05 -35.17 9.43
C SER A 237 8.91 -34.96 10.41
N THR A 238 7.68 -34.81 9.92
CA THR A 238 6.54 -34.64 10.82
C THR A 238 6.26 -35.96 11.53
N ARG A 239 6.34 -35.94 12.87
CA ARG A 239 6.09 -37.06 13.79
C ARG A 239 4.62 -37.51 13.86
N TRP A 240 3.84 -37.35 12.80
CA TRP A 240 2.45 -37.83 12.74
C TRP A 240 2.35 -39.37 12.71
N ALA A 241 3.41 -40.07 12.27
CA ALA A 241 3.47 -41.53 12.31
C ALA A 241 3.60 -42.11 13.74
N SER A 242 4.03 -41.32 14.72
CA SER A 242 4.29 -41.79 16.09
C SER A 242 3.07 -41.76 17.02
N LEU A 243 1.92 -41.24 16.58
CA LEU A 243 0.69 -41.15 17.38
C LEU A 243 -0.37 -42.20 17.02
N LYS A 244 -0.11 -43.07 16.06
CA LYS A 244 -0.94 -44.23 15.77
C LYS A 244 -0.11 -45.50 15.88
N MET A 245 0.12 -45.98 17.11
CA MET A 245 0.21 -47.41 17.46
C MET A 245 0.44 -47.52 18.98
N LYS A 246 -0.64 -47.43 19.74
CA LYS A 246 -0.82 -48.28 20.93
C LYS A 246 -2.26 -48.81 20.84
N LYS A 247 -2.36 -50.05 20.36
CA LYS A 247 -3.47 -50.94 20.71
C LYS A 247 -3.14 -51.55 22.07
#